data_AF-A0A519UFU5-F1
#
_entry.id   AF-A0A519UFU5-F1
#
_cell.length_a   1.000
_cell.length_b   1.000
_cell.length_c   1.000
_cell.angle_alpha   90.00
_cell.angle_beta   90.00
_cell.angle_gamma   90.00
#
_symmetry.space_group_name_H-M   'P 1'
#
loop_
_entity.id
_entity.type
_entity.pdbx_description
1 polymer ?
#
loop_
_entity_poly.entity_id
_entity_poly.type
_entity_poly.pdbx_seq_one_letter_code
_entity_poly.pdbx_strand_id
1 'polypeptide(L)' 'MISPARRLANTGEYYFSRKLRELAALNAAGANIISLGIGSPDLPPHPSVVEALAATAALPGAHGYQSYQGTPALR' A
#
# COMPACT_ATOMS: atom_id res chain seq x y z
N MET A 1 -29.09 11.60 9.81
CA MET A 1 -28.01 10.64 10.10
C MET A 1 -27.96 9.66 8.93
N ILE A 2 -26.80 9.41 8.33
CA ILE A 2 -26.68 8.56 7.13
C ILE A 2 -26.49 7.10 7.58
N SER A 3 -27.35 6.20 7.10
CA SER A 3 -27.26 4.78 7.41
C SER A 3 -26.40 4.03 6.37
N PRO A 4 -25.36 3.29 6.78
CA PRO A 4 -24.55 2.50 5.86
C PRO A 4 -25.30 1.32 5.23
N ALA A 5 -24.83 0.85 4.08
CA ALA A 5 -25.36 -0.36 3.45
C ALA A 5 -25.08 -1.61 4.30
N ARG A 6 -26.04 -2.56 4.35
CA ARG A 6 -25.95 -3.80 5.15
C ARG A 6 -24.66 -4.60 4.93
N ARG A 7 -24.14 -4.65 3.69
CA ARG A 7 -22.90 -5.37 3.35
C ARG A 7 -21.66 -4.87 4.09
N LEU A 8 -21.68 -3.63 4.58
CA LEU A 8 -20.59 -3.04 5.37
C LEU A 8 -20.63 -3.46 6.85
N ALA A 9 -21.69 -4.13 7.31
CA ALA A 9 -21.85 -4.48 8.73
C ALA A 9 -20.70 -5.34 9.28
N ASN A 10 -20.05 -6.13 8.43
CA ASN A 10 -18.93 -6.99 8.80
C ASN A 10 -17.55 -6.38 8.47
N THR A 11 -17.51 -5.18 7.90
CA THR A 11 -16.25 -4.47 7.63
C THR A 11 -15.83 -3.75 8.91
N GLY A 12 -14.96 -4.41 9.68
CA GLY A 12 -14.36 -3.85 10.89
C GLY A 12 -13.10 -3.04 10.60
N GLU A 13 -12.60 -2.35 11.62
CA GLU A 13 -11.29 -1.73 11.55
C GLU A 13 -10.20 -2.80 11.34
N TYR A 14 -9.29 -2.55 10.40
CA TYR A 14 -8.16 -3.43 10.14
C TYR A 14 -7.25 -3.55 11.38
N TYR A 15 -6.99 -4.78 11.83
CA TYR A 15 -6.25 -5.06 13.06
C TYR A 15 -4.92 -4.28 13.19
N PHE A 16 -4.10 -4.28 12.12
CA PHE A 16 -2.80 -3.62 12.16
C PHE A 16 -2.89 -2.09 12.12
N SER A 17 -4.01 -1.48 11.71
CA SER A 17 -4.14 -0.02 11.81
C SER A 17 -4.08 0.43 13.28
N ARG A 18 -4.72 -0.33 14.18
CA ARG A 18 -4.68 -0.09 15.62
C ARG A 18 -3.31 -0.42 16.19
N LYS A 19 -2.76 -1.59 15.83
CA LYS A 19 -1.48 -2.05 16.38
C LYS A 19 -0.31 -1.18 15.95
N LEU A 20 -0.27 -0.72 14.70
CA LEU A 20 0.78 0.19 14.24
C LEU A 20 0.75 1.54 14.99
N ARG A 21 -0.43 2.06 15.34
CA ARG A 21 -0.55 3.27 16.18
C ARG A 21 -0.02 3.05 17.60
N GLU A 22 -0.33 1.90 18.21
CA GLU A 22 0.17 1.52 19.54
C GLU A 22 1.70 1.35 19.54
N LEU A 23 2.24 0.65 18.54
CA LEU A 23 3.69 0.47 18.36
C LEU A 23 4.41 1.80 18.16
N ALA A 24 3.83 2.70 17.35
CA ALA A 24 4.38 4.04 17.14
C ALA A 24 4.44 4.86 18.44
N ALA A 25 3.38 4.79 19.26
CA ALA A 25 3.35 5.47 20.57
C ALA A 25 4.41 4.90 21.54
N LEU A 26 4.55 3.58 21.60
CA LEU A 26 5.56 2.94 22.44
C LEU A 26 6.99 3.24 21.97
N ASN A 27 7.23 3.26 20.66
CA ASN A 27 8.53 3.65 20.11
C ASN A 27 8.84 5.13 20.36
N ALA A 28 7.84 6.02 20.25
CA ALA A 28 7.99 7.43 20.62
C ALA A 28 8.30 7.61 22.12
N ALA A 29 7.84 6.68 22.97
CA ALA A 29 8.17 6.61 24.39
C ALA A 29 9.51 5.91 24.69
N GLY A 30 10.27 5.47 23.68
CA GLY A 30 11.61 4.90 23.83
C GLY A 30 11.67 3.38 24.00
N ALA A 31 10.58 2.64 23.74
CA ALA A 31 10.53 1.18 23.95
C ALA A 31 11.39 0.34 22.98
N ASN A 32 11.86 0.92 21.86
CA ASN A 32 12.70 0.26 20.84
C ASN A 32 12.18 -1.12 20.41
N ILE A 33 10.97 -1.16 19.86
CA ILE A 33 10.27 -2.40 19.52
C ILE A 33 10.77 -2.98 18.19
N ILE A 34 11.16 -4.25 18.21
CA ILE A 34 11.46 -5.04 17.02
C ILE A 34 10.16 -5.64 16.48
N SER A 35 9.75 -5.23 15.27
CA SER A 35 8.51 -5.70 14.64
C SER A 35 8.75 -6.88 13.71
N LEU A 36 8.30 -8.06 14.12
CA LEU A 36 8.26 -9.28 13.29
C LEU A 36 6.82 -9.67 12.90
N GLY A 37 5.85 -8.79 13.14
CA GLY A 37 4.42 -9.09 13.02
C GLY A 37 3.80 -8.76 11.66
N ILE A 38 4.52 -8.08 10.76
CA ILE A 38 4.02 -7.69 9.44
C ILE A 38 5.08 -7.96 8.37
N GLY A 39 4.67 -8.62 7.28
CA GLY A 39 5.53 -8.96 6.15
C GLY A 39 5.74 -7.79 5.18
N SER A 40 6.06 -6.60 5.71
CA SER A 40 6.46 -5.47 4.86
C SER A 40 7.92 -5.67 4.46
N PRO A 41 8.26 -5.67 3.16
CA PRO A 41 9.66 -5.61 2.75
C PRO A 41 10.36 -4.39 3.36
N ASP A 42 11.58 -4.59 3.82
CA ASP A 42 12.45 -3.58 4.44
C ASP A 42 13.32 -2.86 3.40
N LEU A 43 13.61 -3.50 2.27
CA LEU A 43 14.42 -2.97 1.18
C LEU A 43 13.57 -2.29 0.10
N PRO A 44 14.13 -1.27 -0.58
CA PRO A 44 13.46 -0.65 -1.72
C PRO A 44 13.32 -1.63 -2.90
N PRO A 45 12.42 -1.35 -3.86
CA PRO A 45 12.39 -2.07 -5.13
C PRO A 45 13.74 -1.97 -5.87
N HIS A 46 14.04 -2.96 -6.70
CA HIS A 46 15.27 -2.96 -7.50
C HIS A 46 15.35 -1.70 -8.40
N PRO A 47 16.53 -1.06 -8.56
CA PRO A 47 16.66 0.20 -9.29
C PRO A 47 16.09 0.17 -10.71
N SER A 48 16.24 -0.94 -11.44
CA SER A 48 15.70 -1.08 -12.79
C SER A 48 14.17 -0.98 -12.86
N VAL A 49 13.45 -1.35 -11.78
CA VAL A 49 12.00 -1.23 -11.71
C VAL A 49 11.60 0.23 -11.57
N VAL A 50 12.32 0.98 -10.73
CA VAL A 50 12.09 2.41 -10.52
C VAL A 50 12.39 3.19 -11.80
N GLU A 51 13.49 2.85 -12.48
CA GLU A 51 13.87 3.45 -13.77
C GLU A 51 12.82 3.18 -14.86
N ALA A 52 12.36 1.93 -15.00
CA ALA A 52 11.34 1.57 -15.98
C ALA A 52 10.01 2.31 -15.72
N LEU A 53 9.62 2.46 -14.45
CA LEU A 53 8.45 3.23 -14.05
C LEU A 53 8.60 4.70 -14.44
N ALA A 54 9.73 5.34 -14.08
CA ALA A 54 9.98 6.74 -14.37
C ALA A 54 10.02 7.03 -15.87
N ALA A 55 10.71 6.19 -16.64
CA ALA A 55 10.79 6.31 -18.09
C ALA A 55 9.41 6.17 -18.75
N THR A 56 8.60 5.19 -18.32
CA THR A 56 7.25 4.98 -18.86
C THR A 56 6.32 6.14 -18.51
N ALA A 57 6.39 6.66 -17.28
CA ALA A 57 5.57 7.79 -16.84
C ALA A 57 5.87 9.10 -17.59
N ALA A 58 7.10 9.25 -18.12
CA ALA A 58 7.49 10.40 -18.92
C ALA A 58 6.93 10.38 -20.36
N LEU A 59 6.37 9.25 -20.82
CA LEU A 59 5.84 9.14 -22.18
C LEU A 59 4.57 9.98 -22.34
N PRO A 60 4.46 10.79 -23.41
CA PRO A 60 3.30 11.67 -23.62
C PRO A 60 1.94 10.96 -23.62
N GLY A 61 1.89 9.68 -24.01
CA GLY A 61 0.64 8.89 -24.07
C GLY A 61 0.35 8.01 -22.85
N ALA A 62 1.22 7.97 -21.83
CA ALA A 62 1.07 7.04 -20.71
C ALA A 62 -0.06 7.39 -19.73
N HIS A 63 -0.58 8.61 -19.77
CA HIS A 63 -1.63 9.09 -18.87
C HIS A 63 -3.06 8.70 -19.29
N GLY A 64 -3.23 8.17 -20.52
CA GLY A 64 -4.53 7.81 -21.06
C GLY A 64 -5.09 6.51 -20.47
N TYR A 65 -6.38 6.27 -20.70
CA TYR A 65 -7.02 5.01 -20.34
C TYR A 65 -6.33 3.83 -21.03
N GLN A 66 -6.08 2.77 -20.25
CA GLN A 66 -5.60 1.49 -20.74
C GLN A 66 -6.77 0.52 -20.95
N SER A 67 -6.49 -0.61 -21.59
CA SER A 67 -7.41 -1.74 -21.64
C SER A 67 -7.84 -2.16 -20.23
N TYR A 68 -9.11 -2.53 -20.06
CA TYR A 68 -9.65 -3.07 -18.82
C TYR A 68 -8.97 -4.37 -18.37
N GLN A 69 -8.27 -5.06 -19.28
CA GLN A 69 -7.53 -6.28 -18.98
C GLN A 69 -6.04 -6.04 -18.71
N GLY A 70 -5.56 -4.79 -18.73
CA GLY A 70 -4.14 -4.46 -18.69
C GLY A 70 -3.46 -4.60 -20.06
N THR A 71 -2.14 -4.37 -20.10
CA THR A 71 -1.34 -4.45 -21.33
C THR A 71 -0.95 -5.89 -21.63
N PRO A 72 -0.95 -6.35 -22.90
CA PRO A 72 -0.56 -7.73 -23.24
C PRO A 72 0.84 -8.14 -22.74
N ALA A 73 1.79 -7.20 -22.66
CA ALA A 73 3.16 -7.49 -22.24
C ALA A 73 3.31 -7.77 -20.73
N LEU A 74 2.31 -7.46 -19.92
CA LEU A 74 2.32 -7.64 -18.45
C LEU A 74 1.33 -8.70 -17.97
N ARG A 75 0.79 -9.52 -18.90
CA ARG A 75 -0.11 -10.62 -18.60
C ARG A 75 0.59 -11.97 -18.67
#